data_AF-A0AAU6Q8U1-F1
#
_entry.id   AF-A0AAU6Q8U1-F1
#
_cell.length_a   1.000
_cell.length_b   1.000
_cell.length_c   1.000
_cell.angle_alpha   90.00
_cell.angle_beta   90.00
_cell.angle_gamma   90.00
#
_symmetry.space_group_name_H-M   'P 1'
#
loop_
_entity.id
_entity.type
_entity.pdbx_description
1 polymer ?
#
loop_
_entity_poly.entity_id
_entity_poly.type
_entity_poly.pdbx_seq_one_letter_code
_entity_poly.pdbx_strand_id
1 'polypeptide(L)'
;MTLQVHVGLVELLRRHNITQQQLARAAQVRPATISALARQQVERVEFGTLAAVVGGLRTLGIQADIGDFLQVVEQPDPQAANARERALRLLGGDPHGLKPAGLAQPVAVAGPAVEDLLTDHRGLEP
;
A
#
# COMPACT_ATOMS: atom_id res chain seq x y z
N MET A 1 8.20 6.84 -5.56
CA MET A 1 6.77 6.47 -5.71
C MET A 1 6.59 5.98 -7.13
N THR A 2 5.88 4.88 -7.34
CA THR A 2 5.65 4.31 -8.67
C THR A 2 4.14 4.28 -8.94
N LEU A 3 3.75 4.72 -10.13
CA LEU A 3 2.37 4.59 -10.60
C LEU A 3 2.18 3.17 -11.13
N GLN A 4 1.16 2.47 -10.63
CA GLN A 4 0.78 1.15 -11.12
C GLN A 4 -0.67 1.13 -11.57
N VAL A 5 -0.95 0.35 -12.61
CA VAL A 5 -2.32 0.11 -13.08
C VAL A 5 -2.89 -1.07 -12.30
N HIS A 6 -3.94 -0.81 -11.53
CA HIS A 6 -4.71 -1.76 -10.76
C HIS A 6 -5.97 -2.16 -11.52
N VAL A 7 -6.25 -3.46 -11.55
CA VAL A 7 -7.47 -4.01 -12.16
C VAL A 7 -8.46 -4.36 -11.06
N GLY A 8 -9.46 -3.50 -10.83
CA GLY A 8 -10.53 -3.63 -9.83
C GLY A 8 -11.68 -4.56 -10.24
N LEU A 9 -11.41 -5.57 -11.07
CA LEU A 9 -12.45 -6.43 -11.65
C LEU A 9 -13.23 -7.23 -10.60
N VAL A 10 -12.58 -7.63 -9.50
CA VAL A 10 -13.22 -8.38 -8.41
C VAL A 10 -14.34 -7.60 -7.75
N GLU A 11 -14.09 -6.31 -7.50
CA GLU A 11 -15.03 -5.43 -6.83
C GLU A 11 -16.26 -5.18 -7.72
N LEU A 12 -16.02 -4.94 -9.01
CA LEU A 12 -17.08 -4.79 -10.01
C LEU A 12 -17.95 -6.05 -10.09
N LEU A 13 -17.34 -7.23 -10.16
CA LEU A 13 -18.06 -8.50 -10.20
C LEU A 13 -18.91 -8.74 -8.95
N ARG A 14 -18.40 -8.39 -7.75
CA ARG A 14 -19.18 -8.49 -6.50
C ARG A 14 -20.38 -7.57 -6.50
N ARG A 15 -20.23 -6.31 -6.92
CA ARG A 15 -21.33 -5.32 -6.96
C ARG A 15 -22.50 -5.77 -7.82
N HIS A 16 -22.21 -6.47 -8.92
CA HIS A 16 -23.22 -6.99 -9.84
C HIS A 16 -23.57 -8.47 -9.59
N ASN A 17 -23.06 -9.07 -8.52
CA ASN A 17 -23.30 -10.47 -8.15
C ASN A 17 -22.98 -11.48 -9.28
N ILE A 18 -21.88 -11.24 -10.00
CA ILE A 18 -21.42 -12.07 -11.12
C ILE A 18 -20.15 -12.81 -10.73
N THR A 19 -20.04 -14.07 -11.17
CA THR A 19 -18.86 -14.89 -10.98
C THR A 19 -17.83 -14.69 -12.10
N GLN A 20 -16.55 -14.90 -11.80
CA GLN A 20 -15.47 -14.87 -12.80
C GLN A 20 -15.71 -15.86 -13.95
N GLN A 21 -16.33 -17.01 -13.65
CA GLN A 21 -16.65 -18.04 -14.64
C GLN A 21 -17.76 -17.59 -15.61
N GLN A 22 -18.78 -16.89 -15.11
CA GLN A 22 -19.83 -16.31 -15.96
C GLN A 22 -19.23 -15.25 -16.89
N LEU A 23 -18.38 -14.37 -16.36
CA LEU A 23 -17.68 -13.38 -17.18
C LEU A 23 -16.79 -14.04 -18.23
N ALA A 24 -16.00 -15.06 -17.86
CA ALA A 24 -15.13 -15.76 -18.80
C ALA A 24 -15.92 -16.36 -19.98
N ARG A 25 -17.09 -16.97 -19.69
CA ARG A 25 -17.99 -17.51 -20.71
C ARG A 25 -18.57 -16.41 -21.60
N ALA A 26 -19.06 -15.32 -21.01
CA ALA A 26 -19.68 -14.22 -21.75
C ALA A 26 -18.65 -13.47 -22.63
N ALA A 27 -17.44 -13.26 -22.12
CA ALA A 27 -16.34 -12.62 -22.84
C ALA A 27 -15.59 -13.57 -23.81
N GLN A 28 -15.96 -14.85 -23.86
CA GLN A 28 -15.30 -15.91 -24.65
C GLN A 28 -13.78 -16.01 -24.41
N VAL A 29 -13.34 -15.72 -23.18
CA VAL A 29 -11.93 -15.82 -22.75
C VAL A 29 -11.73 -17.00 -21.82
N ARG A 30 -10.48 -17.49 -21.76
CA ARG A 30 -10.12 -18.58 -20.85
C ARG A 30 -10.38 -18.13 -19.40
N PRO A 31 -10.98 -18.99 -18.54
CA PRO A 31 -11.20 -18.65 -17.12
C PRO A 31 -9.93 -18.26 -16.36
N ALA A 32 -8.79 -18.84 -16.76
CA ALA A 32 -7.48 -18.49 -16.22
C ALA A 32 -7.11 -17.02 -16.49
N THR A 33 -7.48 -16.47 -17.65
CA THR A 33 -7.22 -15.06 -18.00
C THR A 33 -8.00 -14.12 -17.09
N ILE A 34 -9.30 -14.37 -16.87
CA ILE A 34 -10.12 -13.58 -15.95
C ILE A 34 -9.60 -13.69 -14.52
N SER A 35 -9.19 -14.89 -14.10
CA SER A 35 -8.63 -15.12 -12.76
C SER A 35 -7.30 -14.37 -12.57
N ALA A 36 -6.43 -14.37 -13.57
CA ALA A 36 -5.16 -13.65 -13.53
C ALA A 36 -5.37 -12.13 -13.47
N LEU A 37 -6.31 -11.60 -14.26
CA LEU A 37 -6.72 -10.19 -14.20
C LEU A 37 -7.28 -9.82 -12.83
N ALA A 38 -8.17 -10.64 -12.29
CA ALA A 38 -8.77 -10.44 -10.97
C ALA A 38 -7.75 -10.46 -9.83
N ARG A 39 -6.68 -11.24 -9.96
CA ARG A 39 -5.60 -11.35 -8.97
C ARG A 39 -4.44 -10.38 -9.22
N GLN A 40 -4.50 -9.56 -10.27
CA GLN A 40 -3.42 -8.64 -10.67
C GLN A 40 -2.08 -9.35 -10.90
N GLN A 41 -2.14 -10.61 -11.36
CA GLN A 41 -0.96 -11.43 -11.65
C GLN A 41 -0.45 -11.22 -13.08
N VAL A 42 -0.91 -10.17 -13.76
CA VAL A 42 -0.63 -9.92 -15.16
C VAL A 42 0.18 -8.64 -15.29
N GLU A 43 1.42 -8.76 -15.74
CA GLU A 43 2.30 -7.60 -15.96
C GLU A 43 1.87 -6.78 -17.20
N ARG A 44 1.29 -7.45 -18.20
CA ARG A 44 0.86 -6.84 -19.46
C ARG A 44 -0.49 -7.40 -19.89
N VAL A 45 -1.45 -6.50 -20.09
CA VAL A 45 -2.78 -6.84 -20.59
C VAL A 45 -2.96 -6.23 -21.96
N GLU A 46 -3.34 -7.05 -22.94
CA GLU A 46 -3.64 -6.56 -24.28
C GLU A 46 -5.00 -5.83 -24.30
N PHE A 47 -5.07 -4.73 -25.06
CA PHE A 47 -6.33 -3.98 -25.23
C PHE A 47 -7.47 -4.84 -25.77
N GLY A 48 -7.18 -5.84 -26.62
CA GLY A 48 -8.18 -6.79 -27.10
C GLY A 48 -8.81 -7.62 -25.96
N THR A 49 -8.02 -7.98 -24.94
CA THR A 49 -8.54 -8.68 -23.76
C THR A 49 -9.45 -7.78 -22.92
N LEU A 50 -9.08 -6.50 -22.76
CA LEU A 50 -9.91 -5.52 -22.06
C LEU A 50 -11.24 -5.28 -22.79
N ALA A 51 -11.20 -5.16 -24.12
CA ALA A 51 -12.39 -5.02 -24.94
C ALA A 51 -13.30 -6.26 -24.85
N ALA A 52 -12.72 -7.47 -24.85
CA ALA A 52 -13.49 -8.71 -24.67
C ALA A 52 -14.17 -8.77 -23.30
N VAL A 53 -13.48 -8.34 -22.23
CA VAL A 53 -14.05 -8.25 -20.88
C VAL A 53 -15.23 -7.28 -20.83
N VAL A 54 -15.08 -6.07 -21.40
CA VAL A 54 -16.18 -5.09 -21.50
C VAL A 54 -17.35 -5.66 -22.30
N GLY A 55 -17.08 -6.31 -23.44
CA GLY A 55 -18.12 -6.97 -24.23
C GLY A 55 -18.85 -8.07 -23.44
N GLY A 56 -18.12 -8.86 -22.67
CA GLY A 56 -18.70 -9.88 -21.79
C GLY A 56 -19.57 -9.29 -20.67
N LEU A 57 -19.13 -8.19 -20.04
CA LEU A 57 -19.91 -7.46 -19.05
C LEU A 57 -21.22 -6.92 -19.66
N ARG A 58 -21.15 -6.32 -20.85
CA ARG A 58 -22.35 -5.84 -21.56
C ARG A 58 -23.30 -6.97 -21.93
N THR A 59 -22.77 -8.13 -22.32
CA THR A 59 -23.57 -9.34 -22.60
C THR A 59 -24.32 -9.83 -21.37
N LEU A 60 -23.75 -9.63 -20.18
CA LEU A 60 -24.35 -9.95 -18.89
C LEU A 60 -25.28 -8.82 -18.36
N GLY A 61 -25.54 -7.79 -19.17
CA GLY A 61 -26.42 -6.67 -18.81
C GLY A 61 -25.74 -5.59 -17.95
N ILE A 62 -24.42 -5.65 -17.78
CA ILE A 62 -23.65 -4.64 -17.04
C ILE A 62 -23.11 -3.61 -18.03
N GLN A 63 -23.57 -2.37 -17.86
CA GLN A 63 -22.98 -1.21 -18.54
C GLN A 63 -21.74 -0.77 -17.75
N ALA A 64 -20.58 -1.26 -18.15
CA ALA A 64 -19.29 -0.87 -17.61
C ALA A 64 -18.32 -0.59 -18.75
N ASP A 65 -17.45 0.38 -18.54
CA ASP A 65 -16.34 0.72 -19.42
C ASP A 65 -15.00 0.36 -18.78
N ILE A 66 -13.93 0.47 -19.55
CA ILE A 66 -12.57 0.13 -19.11
C ILE A 66 -12.18 0.91 -17.84
N GLY A 67 -12.61 2.18 -17.74
CA GLY A 67 -12.33 3.05 -16.59
C GLY A 67 -12.99 2.62 -15.29
N ASP A 68 -14.06 1.82 -15.33
CA ASP A 68 -14.75 1.36 -14.12
C ASP A 68 -13.96 0.31 -13.35
N PHE A 69 -13.01 -0.36 -14.02
CA PHE A 69 -12.18 -1.41 -13.42
C PHE A 69 -10.68 -1.21 -13.64
N LEU A 70 -10.22 -0.24 -14.42
CA LEU A 70 -8.81 0.16 -14.45
C LEU A 70 -8.59 1.41 -13.61
N GLN A 71 -7.73 1.31 -12.60
CA GLN A 71 -7.39 2.41 -11.71
C GLN A 71 -5.88 2.61 -11.73
N VAL A 72 -5.42 3.86 -11.76
CA VAL A 72 -4.01 4.17 -11.52
C VAL A 72 -3.86 4.39 -10.02
N VAL A 73 -3.06 3.56 -9.37
CA VAL A 73 -2.78 3.65 -7.94
C VAL A 73 -1.31 3.99 -7.73
N GLU A 74 -1.06 4.88 -6.78
CA GLU A 74 0.29 5.13 -6.29
C GLU A 74 0.70 3.99 -5.38
N GLN A 75 1.71 3.22 -5.78
CA GLN A 75 2.30 2.23 -4.90
C GLN A 75 3.49 2.87 -4.17
N PRO A 76 3.51 2.82 -2.82
CA PRO A 76 4.67 3.25 -2.08
C PRO A 76 5.86 2.39 -2.49
N ASP A 77 6.98 3.05 -2.77
CA ASP A 77 8.21 2.35 -3.12
C ASP A 77 8.57 1.40 -1.97
N PRO A 78 8.72 0.09 -2.22
CA PRO A 78 8.99 -0.89 -1.17
C PRO A 78 10.28 -0.59 -0.40
N GLN A 79 11.27 0.07 -1.02
CA GLN A 79 12.47 0.52 -0.32
C GLN A 79 12.16 1.70 0.61
N ALA A 80 11.36 2.66 0.16
CA ALA A 80 10.94 3.81 0.96
C ALA A 80 10.05 3.37 2.14
N ALA A 81 9.17 2.38 1.94
CA ALA A 81 8.34 1.81 3.01
C ALA A 81 9.20 1.13 4.09
N ASN A 82 10.18 0.32 3.68
CA ASN A 82 11.14 -0.31 4.60
C ASN A 82 12.01 0.72 5.33
N ALA A 83 12.49 1.75 4.63
CA ALA A 83 13.28 2.82 5.22
C ALA A 83 12.45 3.61 6.25
N ARG A 84 11.18 3.89 5.93
CA ARG A 84 10.24 4.55 6.84
C ARG A 84 9.94 3.69 8.07
N GLU A 85 9.70 2.39 7.91
CA GLU A 85 9.49 1.46 9.03
C GLU A 85 10.73 1.37 9.92
N ARG A 86 11.93 1.29 9.33
CA ARG A 86 13.20 1.34 10.08
C ARG A 86 13.36 2.66 10.83
N ALA A 87 13.09 3.79 10.18
CA ALA A 87 13.14 5.11 10.81
C ALA A 87 12.12 5.21 11.97
N LEU A 88 10.90 4.72 11.79
CA LEU A 88 9.88 4.67 12.85
C LEU A 88 10.28 3.77 14.01
N ARG A 89 10.93 2.62 13.76
CA ARG A 89 11.47 1.78 14.84
C ARG A 89 12.62 2.46 15.58
N LEU A 90 13.47 3.21 14.88
CA LEU A 90 14.54 4.01 15.48
C LEU A 90 13.98 5.18 16.31
N LEU A 91 12.84 5.74 15.91
CA LEU A 91 12.19 6.88 16.58
C LEU A 91 11.23 6.44 17.70
N GLY A 92 10.65 5.24 17.63
CA GLY A 92 9.59 4.76 18.51
C GLY A 92 10.00 3.71 19.55
N GLY A 93 11.30 3.42 19.68
CA GLY A 93 11.79 2.37 20.58
C GLY A 93 12.04 2.78 22.04
N ASP A 94 12.34 4.05 22.31
CA ASP A 94 12.55 4.57 23.67
C ASP A 94 12.49 6.11 23.61
N PRO A 95 11.86 6.80 24.58
CA PRO A 95 11.82 8.27 24.63
C PRO A 95 13.19 8.92 24.88
N HIS A 96 14.25 8.14 25.05
CA HIS A 96 15.59 8.61 25.43
C HIS A 96 16.67 8.04 24.51
N GLY A 97 16.75 8.57 23.29
CA GLY A 97 17.95 8.56 22.46
C GLY A 97 18.46 7.20 21.98
N LEU A 98 19.34 7.24 20.98
CA LEU A 98 20.09 6.07 20.52
C LEU A 98 20.85 5.48 21.72
N LYS A 99 20.45 4.29 22.21
CA LYS A 99 21.24 3.54 23.19
C LYS A 99 22.57 3.17 22.55
N PRO A 100 23.72 3.71 23.00
CA PRO A 100 25.01 3.24 22.53
C PRO A 100 25.17 1.76 22.90
N ALA A 101 25.65 0.96 21.95
CA ALA A 101 25.83 -0.47 22.16
C ALA A 101 26.78 -0.73 23.34
N GLY A 102 26.34 -1.53 24.32
CA GLY A 102 27.17 -1.98 25.45
C GLY A 102 26.76 -1.50 26.85
N LEU A 103 25.73 -0.67 26.99
CA LEU A 103 25.25 -0.20 28.31
C LEU A 103 23.82 -0.66 28.58
N ALA A 104 23.67 -1.86 29.15
CA ALA A 104 22.37 -2.42 29.54
C ALA A 104 21.81 -1.82 30.84
N GLN A 105 22.63 -1.09 31.59
CA GLN A 105 22.23 -0.43 32.83
C GLN A 105 22.49 1.08 32.71
N PRO A 106 21.59 1.94 33.22
CA PRO A 106 21.83 3.37 33.28
C PRO A 106 23.15 3.62 34.03
N VAL A 107 24.11 4.25 33.35
CA VAL A 107 25.38 4.65 33.97
C VAL A 107 25.11 5.92 34.75
N ALA A 108 25.44 5.92 36.04
CA ALA A 108 25.40 7.12 36.85
C ALA A 108 26.37 8.15 36.25
N VAL A 109 25.83 9.23 35.69
CA VAL A 109 26.63 10.31 35.13
C VAL A 109 27.06 11.18 36.31
N ALA A 110 28.37 11.20 36.60
CA ALA A 110 28.92 12.10 37.60
C ALA A 110 28.93 13.53 37.03
N GLY A 111 28.10 14.39 37.59
CA GLY A 111 28.00 15.79 37.20
C GLY A 111 26.78 16.46 37.83
N PRO A 112 26.74 17.80 37.87
CA PRO A 112 25.53 18.53 38.24
C PRO A 112 24.39 18.15 37.30
N ALA A 113 23.15 18.27 37.78
CA ALA A 113 21.98 17.96 36.98
C ALA A 113 21.99 18.86 35.73
N VAL A 114 21.50 18.38 34.57
CA VAL A 114 21.53 19.18 33.33
C VAL A 114 20.75 20.48 33.51
N GLU A 115 19.73 20.43 34.35
CA GLU A 115 18.92 21.57 34.75
C GLU A 115 19.75 22.63 35.48
N ASP A 116 20.82 22.26 36.18
CA ASP A 116 21.74 23.18 36.89
C ASP A 116 22.78 23.81 35.94
N LEU A 117 22.98 23.22 34.76
CA LEU A 117 23.87 23.72 33.71
C LEU A 117 23.16 24.68 32.74
N LEU A 118 21.82 24.68 32.73
CA LEU A 118 20.99 25.45 31.80
C LEU A 118 20.27 26.62 32.48
N THR A 119 20.92 27.27 33.44
CA THR A 119 20.38 28.42 34.19
C THR A 119 19.97 29.57 33.28
N ASP A 120 20.70 29.79 32.18
CA ASP A 120 20.46 30.91 31.25
C ASP A 120 19.29 30.67 30.27
N HIS A 121 18.71 29.46 30.27
CA HIS A 121 17.63 29.05 29.37
C HIS A 121 16.37 28.58 30.10
N ARG A 122 16.35 28.64 31.43
CA ARG A 122 15.11 28.51 32.19
C ARG A 122 14.32 29.80 31.97
N GLY A 123 13.18 29.70 31.27
CA GLY A 123 12.24 30.81 31.18
C GLY A 123 11.85 31.32 32.57
N LEU A 124 11.38 32.57 32.66
CA LEU A 124 10.93 33.22 33.90
C LEU A 124 10.12 32.25 34.78
N GLU A 125 10.71 31.82 35.89
CA GLU A 125 9.96 31.10 36.92
C GLU A 125 9.02 32.11 37.64
N PRO A 126 7.78 31.71 37.97
CA PRO A 126 6.77 32.57 38.58
C PRO A 126 7.09 33.00 40.02
#